data_AF-A0A917F4W3-F1
#
_entry.id   AF-A0A917F4W3-F1
#
_cell.length_a   1.000
_cell.length_b   1.000
_cell.length_c   1.000
_cell.angle_alpha   90.00
_cell.angle_beta   90.00
_cell.angle_gamma   90.00
#
_symmetry.space_group_name_H-M   'P 1'
#
loop_
_entity.id
_entity.type
_entity.pdbx_description
1 polymer ?
#
loop_
_entity_poly.entity_id
_entity_poly.type
_entity_poly.pdbx_seq_one_letter_code
_entity_poly.pdbx_strand_id
1 'polypeptide(L)'
;MSDSGSRVDLRPVTPVSLLAAELEELVRTAPPADDRWRERLARAHDLASGLDAYVASVTTPASVALEALEQRTIETEWAGPLEAEMLSGHVEGQLLRTLVRATGAGSVLEIGMFTGYSALAMAQALPAGGRLVACEVDPLAAALATEAFDAAGVSIDVRVGPADRTLDGLAGERFDLVFLDADKAGYLGYLHQLLDLDLLSERALVVVDNTLMQGEPWLGSSTPNGEAVAAFNAAVADDPRVEQVVLPVRDGVTLLMRTEPGSVAAS
;
A
#
# COMPACT_ATOMS: atom_id res chain seq x y z
N MET A 1 -9.03 33.57 8.20
CA MET A 1 -9.44 32.58 9.21
C MET A 1 -8.69 31.31 8.86
N SER A 2 -7.55 31.10 9.51
CA SER A 2 -6.73 29.91 9.32
C SER A 2 -7.37 28.79 10.12
N ASP A 3 -8.09 27.91 9.43
CA ASP A 3 -8.51 26.64 9.99
C ASP A 3 -7.26 25.75 10.03
N SER A 4 -6.47 25.88 11.09
CA SER A 4 -5.43 24.91 11.42
C SER A 4 -6.15 23.72 12.04
N GLY A 5 -6.81 22.93 11.19
CA GLY A 5 -7.29 21.62 11.58
C GLY A 5 -6.13 20.89 12.23
N SER A 6 -6.30 20.51 13.50
CA SER A 6 -5.33 19.72 14.23
C SER A 6 -5.12 18.44 13.44
N ARG A 7 -4.00 18.36 12.72
CA ARG A 7 -3.61 17.15 12.02
C ARG A 7 -3.46 16.08 13.10
N VAL A 8 -4.31 15.05 13.04
CA VAL A 8 -4.19 13.90 13.94
C VAL A 8 -2.80 13.31 13.70
N ASP A 9 -2.00 13.27 14.76
CA ASP A 9 -0.62 12.77 14.67
C ASP A 9 -0.68 11.24 14.75
N LEU A 10 -0.78 10.61 13.58
CA LEU A 10 -0.78 9.16 13.46
C LEU A 10 0.60 8.61 13.86
N ARG A 11 0.62 7.38 14.39
CA ARG A 11 1.89 6.75 14.79
C ARG A 11 2.82 6.54 13.58
N PRO A 12 4.15 6.57 13.75
CA PRO A 12 5.09 6.20 12.69
C PRO A 12 4.89 4.74 12.26
N VAL A 13 4.69 4.51 10.96
CA VAL A 13 4.39 3.18 10.39
C VAL A 13 5.28 2.82 9.20
N THR A 14 6.35 3.58 8.95
CA THR A 14 7.28 3.32 7.84
C THR A 14 8.72 3.27 8.37
N PRO A 15 9.67 2.62 7.66
CA PRO A 15 11.06 2.59 8.10
C PRO A 15 11.66 3.99 8.27
N VAL A 16 11.28 4.94 7.39
CA VAL A 16 11.79 6.32 7.45
C VAL A 16 11.15 7.12 8.59
N SER A 17 9.85 6.98 8.82
CA SER A 17 9.19 7.68 9.93
C SER A 17 9.66 7.16 11.30
N LEU A 18 9.92 5.85 11.42
CA LEU A 18 10.55 5.27 12.61
C LEU A 18 11.98 5.78 12.80
N LEU A 19 12.78 5.82 11.72
CA LEU A 19 14.12 6.42 11.76
C LEU A 19 14.07 7.89 12.21
N ALA A 20 13.11 8.67 11.71
CA ALA A 20 12.94 10.06 12.11
C ALA A 20 12.63 10.20 13.61
N ALA A 21 11.72 9.38 14.13
CA ALA A 21 11.37 9.35 15.55
C ALA A 21 12.56 8.97 16.45
N GLU A 22 13.34 7.97 16.06
CA GLU A 22 14.56 7.57 16.77
C GLU A 22 15.62 8.70 16.76
N LEU A 23 15.80 9.36 15.62
CA LEU A 23 16.73 10.50 15.50
C LEU A 23 16.28 11.70 16.32
N GLU A 24 14.97 11.98 16.39
CA GLU A 24 14.41 13.03 17.23
C GLU A 24 14.73 12.77 18.71
N GLU A 25 14.55 11.53 19.16
CA GLU A 25 14.87 11.15 20.54
C GLU A 25 16.36 11.31 20.84
N LEU A 26 17.23 10.91 19.90
CA LEU A 26 18.66 11.10 20.03
C LEU A 26 19.05 12.58 20.07
N VAL A 27 18.42 13.44 19.26
CA VAL A 27 18.65 14.89 19.30
C VAL A 27 18.27 15.45 20.67
N ARG A 28 17.12 15.01 21.21
CA ARG A 28 16.57 15.48 22.49
C ARG A 28 17.39 15.04 23.71
N THR A 29 17.94 13.83 23.67
CA THR A 29 18.64 13.19 24.81
C THR A 29 20.16 13.24 24.70
N ALA A 30 20.70 13.76 23.60
CA ALA A 30 22.13 13.79 23.35
C ALA A 30 22.92 14.45 24.50
N PRO A 31 23.99 13.79 25.01
CA PRO A 31 24.85 14.38 26.02
C PRO A 31 25.58 15.63 25.47
N PRO A 32 26.23 16.42 26.34
CA PRO A 32 27.18 17.44 25.91
C PRO A 32 28.18 16.89 24.88
N ALA A 33 28.09 17.36 23.64
CA ALA A 33 28.96 17.01 22.53
C ALA A 33 29.43 18.29 21.83
N ASP A 34 30.48 18.19 21.00
CA ASP A 34 30.92 19.32 20.19
C ASP A 34 29.86 19.76 19.16
N ASP A 35 29.91 21.04 18.76
CA ASP A 35 28.91 21.65 17.88
C ASP A 35 28.79 20.91 16.54
N ARG A 36 29.92 20.41 16.02
CA ARG A 36 29.95 19.66 14.75
C ARG A 36 29.15 18.36 14.85
N TRP A 37 29.25 17.65 15.97
CA TRP A 37 28.47 16.43 16.20
C TRP A 37 26.97 16.74 16.28
N ARG A 38 26.59 17.78 17.04
CA ARG A 38 25.17 18.18 17.18
C ARG A 38 24.56 18.57 15.85
N GLU A 39 25.29 19.35 15.05
CA GLU A 39 24.84 19.72 13.71
C GLU A 39 24.68 18.51 12.78
N ARG A 40 25.57 17.50 12.86
CA ARG A 40 25.45 16.28 12.05
C ARG A 40 24.22 15.47 12.44
N LEU A 41 23.95 15.34 13.74
CA LEU A 41 22.77 14.64 14.23
C LEU A 41 21.48 15.36 13.84
N ALA A 42 21.42 16.69 14.03
CA ALA A 42 20.29 17.50 13.59
C ALA A 42 20.05 17.38 12.08
N ARG A 43 21.11 17.46 11.25
CA ARG A 43 20.98 17.25 9.80
C ARG A 43 20.47 15.86 9.43
N ALA A 44 20.85 14.82 10.17
CA ALA A 44 20.34 13.47 9.92
C ALA A 44 18.85 13.37 10.26
N HIS A 45 18.44 13.92 11.41
CA HIS A 45 17.03 14.04 11.79
C HIS A 45 16.22 14.79 10.72
N ASP A 46 16.68 15.96 10.30
CA ASP A 46 15.97 16.81 9.34
C ASP A 46 15.84 16.13 7.96
N LEU A 47 16.84 15.36 7.56
CA LEU A 47 16.80 14.57 6.32
C LEU A 47 15.71 13.49 6.39
N ALA A 48 15.58 12.79 7.52
CA ALA A 48 14.59 11.74 7.70
C ALA A 48 13.16 12.32 7.87
N SER A 49 12.98 13.26 8.81
CA SER A 49 11.68 13.85 9.13
C SER A 49 11.11 14.72 8.00
N GLY A 50 11.97 15.32 7.18
CA GLY A 50 11.56 16.16 6.06
C GLY A 50 11.09 15.39 4.81
N LEU A 51 11.44 14.10 4.68
CA LEU A 51 11.24 13.36 3.42
C LEU A 51 9.76 13.24 3.05
N ASP A 52 8.94 12.68 3.94
CA ASP A 52 7.54 12.37 3.64
C ASP A 52 6.73 13.64 3.34
N ALA A 53 6.94 14.69 4.13
CA ALA A 53 6.29 15.99 3.90
C ALA A 53 6.70 16.61 2.56
N TYR A 54 7.98 16.54 2.21
CA TYR A 54 8.47 17.05 0.93
C TYR A 54 7.89 16.24 -0.24
N VAL A 55 7.98 14.90 -0.21
CA VAL A 55 7.44 14.02 -1.25
C VAL A 55 5.95 14.26 -1.45
N ALA A 56 5.17 14.36 -0.35
CA ALA A 56 3.75 14.68 -0.44
C ALA A 56 3.51 16.06 -1.09
N SER A 57 4.29 17.09 -0.71
CA SER A 57 4.12 18.45 -1.24
C SER A 57 4.39 18.60 -2.74
N VAL A 58 5.22 17.71 -3.31
CA VAL A 58 5.56 17.71 -4.75
C VAL A 58 4.86 16.59 -5.53
N THR A 59 4.02 15.80 -4.87
CA THR A 59 3.15 14.80 -5.51
C THR A 59 1.86 15.48 -5.97
N THR A 60 1.36 15.13 -7.16
CA THR A 60 0.08 15.65 -7.68
C THR A 60 -1.02 15.50 -6.63
N PRO A 61 -1.77 16.55 -6.26
CA PRO A 61 -2.79 16.51 -5.20
C PRO A 61 -3.88 15.45 -5.41
N ALA A 62 -4.43 14.96 -4.29
CA ALA A 62 -5.54 14.02 -4.28
C ALA A 62 -6.80 14.67 -4.87
N SER A 63 -7.75 13.85 -5.31
CA SER A 63 -9.06 14.39 -5.68
C SER A 63 -9.84 14.76 -4.42
N VAL A 64 -10.80 15.68 -4.54
CA VAL A 64 -11.68 16.07 -3.42
C VAL A 64 -12.36 14.84 -2.78
N ALA A 65 -12.71 13.83 -3.59
CA ALA A 65 -13.30 12.60 -3.08
C ALA A 65 -12.30 11.76 -2.26
N LEU A 66 -11.03 11.70 -2.66
CA LEU A 66 -9.98 11.01 -1.90
C LEU A 66 -9.67 11.76 -0.60
N GLU A 67 -9.56 13.08 -0.63
CA GLU A 67 -9.36 13.91 0.57
C GLU A 67 -10.51 13.74 1.57
N ALA A 68 -11.76 13.75 1.08
CA ALA A 68 -12.94 13.52 1.92
C ALA A 68 -12.96 12.12 2.54
N LEU A 69 -12.55 11.09 1.77
CA LEU A 69 -12.48 9.71 2.26
C LEU A 69 -11.36 9.52 3.30
N GLU A 70 -10.19 10.13 3.08
CA GLU A 70 -9.09 10.13 4.05
C GLU A 70 -9.54 10.78 5.36
N GLN A 71 -10.14 11.97 5.29
CA GLN A 71 -10.65 12.67 6.48
C GLN A 71 -11.70 11.82 7.22
N ARG A 72 -12.65 11.23 6.49
CA ARG A 72 -13.67 10.35 7.07
C ARG A 72 -13.05 9.13 7.74
N THR A 73 -12.01 8.55 7.15
CA THR A 73 -11.29 7.39 7.71
C THR A 73 -10.59 7.76 9.02
N ILE A 74 -9.97 8.94 9.09
CA ILE A 74 -9.29 9.46 10.29
C ILE A 74 -10.30 9.76 11.41
N GLU A 75 -11.47 10.31 11.07
CA GLU A 75 -12.51 10.68 12.04
C GLU A 75 -13.37 9.49 12.52
N THR A 76 -13.29 8.36 11.83
CA THR A 76 -14.06 7.17 12.19
C THR A 76 -13.49 6.53 13.45
N GLU A 77 -14.34 6.30 14.45
CA GLU A 77 -13.98 5.51 15.62
C GLU A 77 -13.94 4.02 15.25
N TRP A 78 -12.74 3.50 15.02
CA TRP A 78 -12.54 2.10 14.65
C TRP A 78 -12.67 1.15 15.85
N ALA A 79 -13.10 -0.09 15.56
CA ALA A 79 -13.21 -1.16 16.53
C ALA A 79 -12.44 -2.41 16.05
N GLY A 80 -11.98 -3.21 17.00
CA GLY A 80 -11.26 -4.45 16.68
C GLY A 80 -9.86 -4.18 16.12
N PRO A 81 -9.44 -4.88 15.04
CA PRO A 81 -8.10 -4.72 14.46
C PRO A 81 -7.97 -3.54 13.49
N LEU A 82 -9.06 -2.81 13.23
CA LEU A 82 -9.09 -1.71 12.27
C LEU A 82 -8.58 -0.41 12.90
N GLU A 83 -7.81 0.36 12.14
CA GLU A 83 -7.30 1.66 12.54
C GLU A 83 -7.03 2.56 11.32
N ALA A 84 -6.96 3.88 11.52
CA ALA A 84 -6.84 4.83 10.43
C ALA A 84 -5.49 4.72 9.69
N GLU A 85 -4.46 4.24 10.37
CA GLU A 85 -3.13 3.99 9.83
C GLU A 85 -3.09 2.93 8.72
N MET A 86 -4.14 2.12 8.57
CA MET A 86 -4.29 1.15 7.47
C MET A 86 -4.58 1.81 6.10
N LEU A 87 -4.72 3.14 6.04
CA LEU A 87 -4.99 3.86 4.81
C LEU A 87 -3.70 4.10 3.99
N SER A 88 -3.65 3.64 2.74
CA SER A 88 -2.48 3.81 1.85
C SER A 88 -2.10 5.29 1.64
N GLY A 89 -3.11 6.17 1.58
CA GLY A 89 -2.96 7.62 1.57
C GLY A 89 -2.35 8.23 0.30
N HIS A 90 -2.16 9.56 0.35
CA HIS A 90 -1.91 10.40 -0.83
C HIS A 90 -0.84 9.91 -1.83
N VAL A 91 0.40 9.73 -1.36
CA VAL A 91 1.53 9.42 -2.24
C VAL A 91 1.37 8.06 -2.91
N GLU A 92 0.92 7.06 -2.16
CA GLU A 92 0.72 5.71 -2.67
C GLU A 92 -0.52 5.60 -3.56
N GLY A 93 -1.63 6.25 -3.21
CA GLY A 93 -2.79 6.34 -4.09
C GLY A 93 -2.43 6.98 -5.43
N GLN A 94 -1.54 7.98 -5.44
CA GLN A 94 -1.04 8.57 -6.67
C GLN A 94 -0.06 7.67 -7.44
N LEU A 95 0.75 6.84 -6.75
CA LEU A 95 1.53 5.77 -7.38
C LEU A 95 0.60 4.77 -8.09
N LEU A 96 -0.39 4.23 -7.39
CA LEU A 96 -1.36 3.27 -7.94
C LEU A 96 -2.10 3.83 -9.16
N ARG A 97 -2.56 5.09 -9.09
CA ARG A 97 -3.15 5.82 -10.24
C ARG A 97 -2.21 5.90 -11.43
N THR A 98 -0.94 6.16 -11.15
CA THR A 98 0.09 6.28 -12.18
C THR A 98 0.35 4.92 -12.83
N LEU A 99 0.41 3.85 -12.03
CA LEU A 99 0.57 2.48 -12.52
C LEU A 99 -0.61 2.06 -13.41
N VAL A 100 -1.86 2.26 -12.98
CA VAL A 100 -3.06 1.98 -13.80
C VAL A 100 -2.98 2.67 -15.17
N ARG A 101 -2.60 3.95 -15.21
CA ARG A 101 -2.47 4.70 -16.47
C ARG A 101 -1.29 4.26 -17.32
N ALA A 102 -0.14 3.99 -16.69
CA ALA A 102 1.09 3.65 -17.38
C ALA A 102 1.04 2.25 -18.00
N THR A 103 0.38 1.30 -17.32
CA THR A 103 0.16 -0.05 -17.86
C THR A 103 -1.02 -0.10 -18.82
N GLY A 104 -1.92 0.88 -18.76
CA GLY A 104 -3.17 0.86 -19.52
C GLY A 104 -4.16 -0.19 -18.99
N ALA A 105 -4.07 -0.53 -17.70
CA ALA A 105 -4.92 -1.53 -17.07
C ALA A 105 -6.40 -1.20 -17.25
N GLY A 106 -7.17 -2.15 -17.79
CA GLY A 106 -8.63 -2.04 -17.94
C GLY A 106 -9.41 -2.84 -16.90
N SER A 107 -8.76 -3.84 -16.28
CA SER A 107 -9.34 -4.70 -15.25
C SER A 107 -8.43 -4.73 -14.03
N VAL A 108 -8.90 -4.19 -12.90
CA VAL A 108 -8.15 -4.12 -11.64
C VAL A 108 -8.78 -5.03 -10.60
N LEU A 109 -7.96 -5.75 -9.84
CA LEU A 109 -8.36 -6.48 -8.65
C LEU A 109 -7.64 -5.89 -7.44
N GLU A 110 -8.38 -5.69 -6.35
CA GLU A 110 -7.82 -5.31 -5.06
C GLU A 110 -8.16 -6.38 -4.03
N ILE A 111 -7.15 -6.79 -3.27
CA ILE A 111 -7.24 -7.79 -2.21
C ILE A 111 -6.94 -7.08 -0.89
N GLY A 112 -7.98 -6.78 -0.11
CA GLY A 112 -7.93 -5.88 1.05
C GLY A 112 -8.22 -4.45 0.62
N MET A 113 -9.42 -3.96 0.92
CA MET A 113 -9.91 -2.66 0.46
C MET A 113 -9.94 -1.63 1.60
N PHE A 114 -10.24 -2.11 2.80
CA PHE A 114 -10.56 -1.28 3.96
C PHE A 114 -11.61 -0.21 3.61
N THR A 115 -11.31 1.08 3.82
CA THR A 115 -12.23 2.18 3.48
C THR A 115 -12.24 2.55 2.01
N GLY A 116 -11.39 1.92 1.18
CA GLY A 116 -11.43 2.05 -0.27
C GLY A 116 -10.64 3.22 -0.86
N TYR A 117 -9.67 3.79 -0.13
CA TYR A 117 -8.85 4.89 -0.66
C TYR A 117 -8.08 4.49 -1.92
N SER A 118 -7.34 3.39 -1.86
CA SER A 118 -6.62 2.77 -2.98
C SER A 118 -7.57 2.36 -4.11
N ALA A 119 -8.68 1.70 -3.78
CA ALA A 119 -9.76 1.34 -4.70
C ALA A 119 -10.24 2.55 -5.52
N LEU A 120 -10.63 3.63 -4.83
CA LEU A 120 -11.14 4.85 -5.44
C LEU A 120 -10.06 5.55 -6.27
N ALA A 121 -8.82 5.56 -5.77
CA ALA A 121 -7.69 6.14 -6.47
C ALA A 121 -7.48 5.43 -7.82
N MET A 122 -7.38 4.10 -7.82
CA MET A 122 -7.21 3.28 -9.03
C MET A 122 -8.41 3.38 -9.97
N ALA A 123 -9.64 3.31 -9.45
CA ALA A 123 -10.85 3.37 -10.26
C ALA A 123 -11.00 4.71 -11.02
N GLN A 124 -10.61 5.83 -10.40
CA GLN A 124 -10.56 7.14 -11.06
C GLN A 124 -9.48 7.24 -12.17
N ALA A 125 -8.55 6.30 -12.23
CA ALA A 125 -7.50 6.23 -13.24
C ALA A 125 -7.79 5.25 -14.38
N LEU A 126 -8.82 4.41 -14.24
CA LEU A 126 -9.23 3.45 -15.26
C LEU A 126 -9.66 4.12 -16.58
N PRO A 127 -9.42 3.47 -17.73
CA PRO A 127 -9.99 3.89 -19.00
C PRO A 127 -11.52 3.75 -19.00
N ALA A 128 -12.17 4.38 -19.98
CA ALA A 128 -13.61 4.22 -20.17
C ALA A 128 -13.97 2.73 -20.39
N GLY A 129 -14.94 2.23 -19.61
CA GLY A 129 -15.33 0.81 -19.62
C GLY A 129 -14.42 -0.10 -18.80
N GLY A 130 -13.40 0.44 -18.12
CA GLY A 130 -12.62 -0.30 -17.16
C GLY A 130 -13.44 -0.70 -15.93
N ARG A 131 -12.95 -1.70 -15.21
CA ARG A 131 -13.59 -2.24 -14.01
C ARG A 131 -12.59 -2.44 -12.87
N LEU A 132 -13.08 -2.35 -11.65
CA LEU A 132 -12.34 -2.69 -10.45
C LEU A 132 -13.19 -3.63 -9.58
N VAL A 133 -12.59 -4.75 -9.16
CA VAL A 133 -13.15 -5.65 -8.15
C VAL A 133 -12.33 -5.49 -6.88
N ALA A 134 -12.99 -5.25 -5.74
CA ALA A 134 -12.32 -5.07 -4.46
C ALA A 134 -12.81 -6.12 -3.45
N CYS A 135 -11.89 -6.83 -2.82
CA CYS A 135 -12.19 -7.82 -1.77
C CYS A 135 -12.10 -7.15 -0.41
N GLU A 136 -13.14 -7.30 0.41
CA GLU A 136 -13.15 -6.79 1.79
C GLU A 136 -13.86 -7.78 2.71
N VAL A 137 -13.28 -8.06 3.87
CA VAL A 137 -13.88 -9.00 4.83
C VAL A 137 -14.83 -8.30 5.79
N ASP A 138 -14.56 -7.03 6.13
CA ASP A 138 -15.34 -6.27 7.09
C ASP A 138 -16.53 -5.55 6.43
N PRO A 139 -17.78 -5.88 6.79
CA PRO A 139 -18.95 -5.29 6.16
C PRO A 139 -19.16 -3.82 6.49
N LEU A 140 -18.61 -3.31 7.61
CA LEU A 140 -18.73 -1.90 7.98
C LEU A 140 -17.76 -1.05 7.14
N ALA A 141 -16.51 -1.51 6.98
CA ALA A 141 -15.54 -0.90 6.08
C ALA A 141 -16.06 -0.89 4.63
N ALA A 142 -16.63 -2.02 4.17
CA ALA A 142 -17.23 -2.12 2.85
C ALA A 142 -18.40 -1.13 2.64
N ALA A 143 -19.23 -0.92 3.66
CA ALA A 143 -20.33 0.05 3.60
C ALA A 143 -19.79 1.50 3.51
N LEU A 144 -18.80 1.86 4.33
CA LEU A 144 -18.14 3.17 4.31
C LEU A 144 -17.52 3.46 2.93
N ALA A 145 -16.84 2.47 2.35
CA ALA A 145 -16.23 2.55 1.03
C ALA A 145 -17.29 2.74 -0.07
N THR A 146 -18.35 1.94 -0.04
CA THR A 146 -19.46 2.02 -1.03
C THR A 146 -20.10 3.40 -1.03
N GLU A 147 -20.38 3.98 0.14
CA GLU A 147 -20.91 5.35 0.24
C GLU A 147 -19.96 6.39 -0.38
N ALA A 148 -18.65 6.23 -0.19
CA ALA A 148 -17.65 7.12 -0.76
C ALA A 148 -17.58 6.98 -2.29
N PHE A 149 -17.68 5.76 -2.81
CA PHE A 149 -17.70 5.48 -4.25
C PHE A 149 -18.94 6.08 -4.92
N ASP A 150 -20.11 5.91 -4.30
CA ASP A 150 -21.37 6.50 -4.76
C ASP A 150 -21.30 8.03 -4.79
N ALA A 151 -20.76 8.64 -3.73
CA ALA A 151 -20.56 10.09 -3.66
C ALA A 151 -19.58 10.61 -4.73
N ALA A 152 -18.58 9.80 -5.10
CA ALA A 152 -17.62 10.10 -6.16
C ALA A 152 -18.16 9.80 -7.57
N GLY A 153 -19.31 9.13 -7.71
CA GLY A 153 -19.85 8.67 -8.99
C GLY A 153 -18.99 7.60 -9.66
N VAL A 154 -18.29 6.79 -8.87
CA VAL A 154 -17.38 5.74 -9.34
C VAL A 154 -17.98 4.39 -9.01
N SER A 155 -18.00 3.47 -9.99
CA SER A 155 -18.50 2.10 -9.78
C SER A 155 -17.34 1.16 -9.50
N ILE A 156 -17.40 0.48 -8.36
CA ILE A 156 -16.46 -0.56 -7.94
C ILE A 156 -17.28 -1.78 -7.50
N ASP A 157 -16.88 -2.98 -7.93
CA ASP A 157 -17.51 -4.23 -7.54
C ASP A 157 -16.90 -4.73 -6.21
N VAL A 158 -17.55 -4.37 -5.10
CA VAL A 158 -17.12 -4.75 -3.76
C VAL A 158 -17.63 -6.14 -3.40
N ARG A 159 -16.71 -7.07 -3.15
CA ARG A 159 -16.98 -8.46 -2.78
C ARG A 159 -16.73 -8.65 -1.29
N VAL A 160 -17.81 -8.63 -0.51
CA VAL A 160 -17.73 -8.79 0.94
C VAL A 160 -17.57 -10.27 1.32
N GLY A 161 -16.41 -10.61 1.88
CA GLY A 161 -16.08 -11.96 2.35
C GLY A 161 -14.58 -12.22 2.40
N PRO A 162 -14.17 -13.43 2.84
CA PRO A 162 -12.78 -13.86 2.82
C PRO A 162 -12.19 -13.77 1.41
N ALA A 163 -11.00 -13.17 1.28
CA ALA A 163 -10.37 -12.92 0.00
C ALA A 163 -10.09 -14.21 -0.78
N ASP A 164 -9.61 -15.27 -0.12
CA ASP A 164 -9.37 -16.59 -0.71
C ASP A 164 -10.63 -17.14 -1.43
N ARG A 165 -11.78 -17.08 -0.76
CA ARG A 165 -13.06 -17.51 -1.35
C ARG A 165 -13.53 -16.61 -2.48
N THR A 166 -13.26 -15.32 -2.37
CA THR A 166 -13.58 -14.37 -3.44
C THR A 166 -12.74 -14.68 -4.69
N LEU A 167 -11.45 -14.97 -4.54
CA LEU A 167 -10.56 -15.36 -5.64
C LEU A 167 -11.03 -16.64 -6.33
N ASP A 168 -11.44 -17.66 -5.57
CA ASP A 168 -12.05 -18.88 -6.14
C ASP A 168 -13.26 -18.57 -7.03
N GLY A 169 -14.10 -17.62 -6.60
CA GLY A 169 -15.28 -17.17 -7.35
C GLY A 169 -14.97 -16.35 -8.61
N LEU A 170 -13.74 -15.85 -8.75
CA LEU A 170 -13.26 -15.09 -9.91
C LEU A 170 -12.59 -15.99 -10.96
N ALA A 171 -12.56 -17.31 -10.76
CA ALA A 171 -11.97 -18.24 -11.72
C ALA A 171 -12.53 -18.05 -13.14
N GLY A 172 -11.62 -17.87 -14.11
CA GLY A 172 -11.97 -17.57 -15.50
C GLY A 172 -12.00 -16.07 -15.84
N GLU A 173 -11.92 -15.19 -14.83
CA GLU A 173 -11.63 -13.78 -15.03
C GLU A 173 -10.12 -13.52 -15.13
N ARG A 174 -9.75 -12.35 -15.66
CA ARG A 174 -8.36 -11.87 -15.68
C ARG A 174 -8.27 -10.40 -15.32
N PHE A 175 -7.15 -10.03 -14.71
CA PHE A 175 -6.86 -8.69 -14.26
C PHE A 175 -5.50 -8.24 -14.79
N ASP A 176 -5.42 -6.98 -15.20
CA ASP A 176 -4.23 -6.33 -15.73
C ASP A 176 -3.40 -5.67 -14.63
N LEU A 177 -4.03 -5.39 -13.50
CA LEU A 177 -3.34 -4.94 -12.29
C LEU A 177 -4.02 -5.57 -11.07
N VAL A 178 -3.22 -6.08 -10.15
CA VAL A 178 -3.69 -6.57 -8.85
C VAL A 178 -2.99 -5.78 -7.76
N PHE A 179 -3.74 -5.21 -6.82
CA PHE A 179 -3.21 -4.62 -5.60
C PHE A 179 -3.48 -5.56 -4.43
N LEU A 180 -2.44 -5.94 -3.70
CA LEU A 180 -2.49 -6.85 -2.56
C LEU A 180 -2.10 -6.11 -1.29
N ASP A 181 -3.11 -5.78 -0.49
CA ASP A 181 -2.96 -5.13 0.81
C ASP A 181 -3.96 -5.70 1.83
N ALA A 182 -3.81 -6.99 2.10
CA ALA A 182 -4.62 -7.72 3.08
C ALA A 182 -3.80 -8.19 4.29
N ASP A 183 -4.21 -9.30 4.91
CA ASP A 183 -3.46 -9.95 5.97
C ASP A 183 -2.12 -10.48 5.47
N LYS A 184 -1.04 -10.13 6.16
CA LYS A 184 0.33 -10.36 5.69
C LYS A 184 0.69 -11.85 5.66
N ALA A 185 0.11 -12.64 6.58
CA ALA A 185 0.25 -14.10 6.61
C ALA A 185 -0.30 -14.77 5.34
N GLY A 186 -1.33 -14.18 4.72
CA GLY A 186 -1.95 -14.67 3.50
C GLY A 186 -1.23 -14.33 2.21
N TYR A 187 -0.29 -13.36 2.20
CA TYR A 187 0.30 -12.80 0.98
C TYR A 187 0.82 -13.84 -0.02
N LEU A 188 1.63 -14.80 0.46
CA LEU A 188 2.16 -15.85 -0.41
C LEU A 188 1.04 -16.77 -0.94
N GLY A 189 0.03 -17.04 -0.12
CA GLY A 189 -1.14 -17.81 -0.52
C GLY A 189 -1.98 -17.10 -1.59
N TYR A 190 -2.18 -15.78 -1.46
CA TYR A 190 -2.89 -14.99 -2.46
C TYR A 190 -2.11 -14.92 -3.77
N LEU A 191 -0.79 -14.70 -3.72
CA LEU A 191 0.04 -14.72 -4.93
C LEU A 191 -0.03 -16.06 -5.65
N HIS A 192 0.05 -17.18 -4.92
CA HIS A 192 -0.12 -18.51 -5.51
C HIS A 192 -1.51 -18.70 -6.12
N GLN A 193 -2.58 -18.29 -5.44
CA GLN A 193 -3.94 -18.38 -5.99
C GLN A 193 -4.09 -17.56 -7.28
N LEU A 194 -3.56 -16.33 -7.33
CA LEU A 194 -3.57 -15.50 -8.54
C LEU A 194 -2.89 -16.20 -9.73
N LEU A 195 -1.79 -16.91 -9.47
CA LEU A 195 -1.05 -17.67 -10.48
C LEU A 195 -1.77 -18.96 -10.88
N ASP A 196 -2.21 -19.75 -9.90
CA ASP A 196 -2.78 -21.10 -10.10
C ASP A 196 -4.19 -21.05 -10.71
N LEU A 197 -4.99 -20.05 -10.33
CA LEU A 197 -6.31 -19.77 -10.93
C LEU A 197 -6.21 -18.97 -12.24
N ASP A 198 -4.99 -18.60 -12.64
CA ASP A 198 -4.68 -17.86 -13.86
C ASP A 198 -5.46 -16.53 -13.98
N LEU A 199 -5.59 -15.83 -12.84
CA LEU A 199 -6.32 -14.56 -12.71
C LEU A 199 -5.53 -13.35 -13.24
N LEU A 200 -4.27 -13.54 -13.58
CA LEU A 200 -3.42 -12.50 -14.15
C LEU A 200 -3.52 -12.54 -15.68
N SER A 201 -3.69 -11.37 -16.30
CA SER A 201 -3.46 -11.23 -17.74
C SER A 201 -1.97 -11.39 -18.07
N GLU A 202 -1.64 -11.57 -19.36
CA GLU A 202 -0.28 -11.86 -19.83
C GLU A 202 0.74 -10.81 -19.37
N ARG A 203 0.32 -9.54 -19.25
CA ARG A 203 1.16 -8.41 -18.82
C ARG A 203 0.70 -7.81 -17.50
N ALA A 204 0.04 -8.60 -16.67
CA ALA A 204 -0.48 -8.11 -15.42
C ALA A 204 0.64 -7.63 -14.49
N LEU A 205 0.38 -6.53 -13.81
CA LEU A 205 1.23 -6.02 -12.74
C LEU A 205 0.60 -6.36 -11.39
N VAL A 206 1.29 -7.13 -10.56
CA VAL A 206 0.89 -7.33 -9.16
C VAL A 206 1.67 -6.33 -8.31
N VAL A 207 0.96 -5.58 -7.46
CA VAL A 207 1.47 -4.54 -6.58
C VAL A 207 1.17 -4.99 -5.16
N VAL A 208 2.20 -5.18 -4.33
CA VAL A 208 2.05 -5.70 -2.97
C VAL A 208 2.54 -4.64 -1.98
N ASP A 209 1.68 -4.24 -1.05
CA ASP A 209 1.98 -3.19 -0.07
C ASP A 209 2.67 -3.72 1.20
N ASN A 210 3.24 -2.83 1.99
CA ASN A 210 3.91 -3.03 3.28
C ASN A 210 5.01 -4.11 3.25
N THR A 211 5.70 -4.22 2.12
CA THR A 211 6.75 -5.24 1.91
C THR A 211 8.07 -4.89 2.60
N LEU A 212 8.22 -3.68 3.14
CA LEU A 212 9.32 -3.34 4.05
C LEU A 212 8.92 -3.49 5.52
N MET A 213 7.62 -3.55 5.83
CA MET A 213 7.04 -3.83 7.16
C MET A 213 7.83 -3.16 8.29
N GLN A 214 7.88 -1.84 8.32
CA GLN A 214 8.52 -1.04 9.37
C GLN A 214 10.03 -1.35 9.58
N GLY A 215 10.67 -2.02 8.62
CA GLY A 215 12.05 -2.49 8.69
C GLY A 215 12.25 -3.83 9.36
N GLU A 216 11.18 -4.47 9.78
CA GLU A 216 11.17 -5.77 10.46
C GLU A 216 11.94 -6.88 9.72
N PRO A 217 11.89 -7.00 8.37
CA PRO A 217 12.58 -8.07 7.66
C PRO A 217 14.11 -8.06 7.78
N TRP A 218 14.74 -6.90 7.95
CA TRP A 218 16.21 -6.80 8.06
C TRP A 218 16.70 -6.40 9.45
N LEU A 219 15.86 -5.80 10.28
CA LEU A 219 16.16 -5.57 11.70
C LEU A 219 16.02 -6.88 12.51
N GLY A 220 15.32 -7.88 11.97
CA GLY A 220 15.15 -9.19 12.60
C GLY A 220 14.04 -9.19 13.65
N SER A 221 12.83 -8.75 13.27
CA SER A 221 11.66 -8.72 14.15
C SER A 221 11.10 -10.11 14.48
N SER A 222 10.31 -10.17 15.55
CA SER A 222 9.58 -11.36 16.02
C SER A 222 8.06 -11.17 16.02
N THR A 223 7.54 -10.18 15.29
CA THR A 223 6.08 -10.06 15.13
C THR A 223 5.61 -11.04 14.04
N PRO A 224 4.37 -11.56 14.14
CA PRO A 224 3.82 -12.43 13.11
C PRO A 224 3.78 -11.78 11.71
N ASN A 225 3.55 -10.47 11.63
CA ASN A 225 3.51 -9.76 10.34
C ASN A 225 4.92 -9.59 9.75
N GLY A 226 5.92 -9.21 10.56
CA GLY A 226 7.31 -9.12 10.11
C GLY A 226 7.86 -10.44 9.61
N GLU A 227 7.59 -11.53 10.34
CA GLU A 227 7.97 -12.89 9.94
C GLU A 227 7.29 -13.30 8.62
N ALA A 228 5.99 -13.01 8.47
CA ALA A 228 5.25 -13.31 7.25
C ALA A 228 5.76 -12.52 6.03
N VAL A 229 6.03 -11.21 6.19
CA VAL A 229 6.56 -10.37 5.10
C VAL A 229 7.99 -10.78 4.75
N ALA A 230 8.84 -11.07 5.73
CA ALA A 230 10.18 -11.58 5.47
C ALA A 230 10.16 -12.90 4.68
N ALA A 231 9.26 -13.83 5.06
CA ALA A 231 9.07 -15.09 4.35
C ALA A 231 8.53 -14.87 2.93
N PHE A 232 7.56 -13.97 2.75
CA PHE A 232 7.04 -13.58 1.44
C PHE A 232 8.16 -13.01 0.55
N ASN A 233 8.90 -12.02 1.02
CA ASN A 233 9.98 -11.39 0.26
C ASN A 233 11.05 -12.39 -0.18
N ALA A 234 11.45 -13.32 0.71
CA ALA A 234 12.40 -14.37 0.40
C ALA A 234 11.85 -15.35 -0.65
N ALA A 235 10.60 -15.81 -0.48
CA ALA A 235 9.96 -16.74 -1.41
C ALA A 235 9.83 -16.14 -2.82
N VAL A 236 9.45 -14.87 -2.91
CA VAL A 236 9.29 -14.17 -4.19
C VAL A 236 10.65 -13.93 -4.85
N ALA A 237 11.68 -13.54 -4.09
CA ALA A 237 13.04 -13.36 -4.62
C ALA A 237 13.62 -14.63 -5.25
N ASP A 238 13.20 -15.80 -4.76
CA ASP A 238 13.62 -17.12 -5.27
C ASP A 238 12.62 -17.71 -6.29
N ASP A 239 11.50 -17.04 -6.61
CA ASP A 239 10.46 -17.57 -7.49
C ASP A 239 10.75 -17.26 -8.98
N PRO A 240 11.12 -18.26 -9.80
CA PRO A 240 11.47 -18.03 -11.20
C PRO A 240 10.27 -17.71 -12.09
N ARG A 241 9.03 -17.73 -11.58
CA ARG A 241 7.81 -17.40 -12.33
C ARG A 241 7.56 -15.89 -12.38
N VAL A 242 8.26 -15.11 -11.56
CA VAL A 242 8.07 -13.66 -11.44
C VAL A 242 9.40 -12.91 -11.51
N GLU A 243 9.34 -11.68 -11.98
CA GLU A 243 10.38 -10.69 -11.81
C GLU A 243 9.84 -9.55 -10.94
N GLN A 244 10.69 -8.94 -10.13
CA GLN A 244 10.24 -7.98 -9.13
C GLN A 244 11.18 -6.80 -8.90
N VAL A 245 10.60 -5.71 -8.41
CA VAL A 245 11.34 -4.58 -7.83
C VAL A 245 10.66 -4.12 -6.56
N VAL A 246 11.44 -3.88 -5.51
CA VAL A 246 10.97 -3.34 -4.23
C VAL A 246 11.21 -1.83 -4.21
N LEU A 247 10.16 -1.06 -3.98
CA LEU A 247 10.17 0.39 -3.95
C LEU A 247 10.06 0.88 -2.49
N PRO A 248 10.97 1.75 -2.01
CA PRO A 248 10.91 2.33 -0.68
C PRO A 248 9.92 3.52 -0.63
N VAL A 249 8.69 3.28 -1.10
CA VAL A 249 7.57 4.21 -0.99
C VAL A 249 6.76 3.80 0.23
N ARG A 250 6.56 4.72 1.17
CA ARG A 250 5.90 4.47 2.45
C ARG A 250 6.48 3.25 3.18
N ASP A 251 5.67 2.24 3.46
CA ASP A 251 6.08 1.00 4.13
C ASP A 251 6.53 -0.11 3.17
N GLY A 252 6.81 0.27 1.92
CA GLY A 252 7.39 -0.61 0.92
C GLY A 252 6.38 -1.21 -0.04
N VAL A 253 6.54 -0.91 -1.33
CA VAL A 253 5.71 -1.47 -2.40
C VAL A 253 6.55 -2.39 -3.26
N THR A 254 6.16 -3.65 -3.39
CA THR A 254 6.79 -4.58 -4.34
C THR A 254 5.95 -4.68 -5.61
N LEU A 255 6.59 -4.41 -6.75
CA LEU A 255 6.01 -4.62 -8.07
C LEU A 255 6.46 -5.98 -8.61
N LEU A 256 5.51 -6.75 -9.12
CA LEU A 256 5.69 -8.11 -9.60
C LEU A 256 5.10 -8.26 -11.00
N MET A 257 5.85 -8.88 -11.89
CA MET A 257 5.38 -9.29 -13.22
C MET A 257 5.69 -10.76 -13.45
N ARG A 258 4.84 -11.45 -14.21
CA ARG A 258 5.11 -12.82 -14.63
C ARG A 258 6.27 -12.85 -15.61
N THR A 259 7.24 -13.74 -15.41
CA THR A 259 8.29 -13.97 -16.39
C THR A 259 7.74 -14.71 -17.60
N GLU A 260 8.13 -14.29 -18.80
CA GLU A 260 7.85 -15.04 -20.03
C GLU A 260 8.45 -16.45 -19.97
N PRO A 261 7.71 -17.51 -20.37
CA PRO A 261 8.25 -18.85 -20.45
C PRO A 261 9.50 -18.90 -21.36
N GLY A 262 10.67 -19.15 -20.77
CA GLY A 262 11.95 -19.24 -21.49
C GLY A 262 12.83 -17.98 -21.47
N SER A 263 12.47 -16.93 -20.73
CA SER A 263 13.31 -15.74 -20.55
C SER A 263 14.49 -15.95 -19.58
N VAL A 264 14.53 -17.08 -18.86
CA VAL A 264 15.63 -17.41 -17.93
C VAL A 264 16.87 -17.88 -18.69
N ALA A 265 17.52 -16.94 -19.38
CA ALA A 265 18.90 -17.06 -19.86
C ALA A 265 19.49 -15.69 -20.22
N ALA A 266 19.43 -14.69 -19.33
CA ALA A 266 20.31 -13.51 -19.41
C ALA A 266 20.24 -12.65 -18.13
N SER A 267 20.91 -13.06 -17.06
CA SER A 267 21.72 -12.14 -16.22
C SER A 267 22.69 -12.94 -15.36
#